data_AF-A0A940FW92-F1
#
_entry.id   AF-A0A940FW92-F1
#
_cell.length_a   1.000
_cell.length_b   1.000
_cell.length_c   1.000
_cell.angle_alpha   90.00
_cell.angle_beta   90.00
_cell.angle_gamma   90.00
#
_symmetry.space_group_name_H-M   'P 1'
#
loop_
_entity.id
_entity.type
_entity.pdbx_description
1 polymer ?
#
loop_
_entity_poly.entity_id
_entity_poly.type
_entity_poly.pdbx_seq_one_letter_code
_entity_poly.pdbx_strand_id
1 'polypeptide(L)'
;MSIDTDRTVESTTANGSDLGASLSVKDLRIAYGEVEAVKGISFDIRPGEFLTLLGPSGCGKTTTLRCIAGLEPASGGSITIGDTVVAAPGKHVQPEKRGINMVFQSYAVWPHMTVARNVGYGLKGVSKQEADHRVEEVLELVGLAPYAQRYGTELSGGQQQRVALARAIVTRPKLLLFDEPLSNLDAGLREQMRFEILELQRAVGITAVYVTHDQTEAMSMSDRVVLLRDGLIEQADTPREMYRRPRSEFAATFVGRANALPATITGSRDRAEVHGIPNPVVAAEAAAGEGASVAAVFRAENVKAGAEAEGLENAWSATVTRFGYLGRTLDVQYAVGDHEVRGELAPDTPLTPGQAITIGVAATDVHFVPRAEA
;
A
#
# COMPACT_ATOMS: atom_id res chain seq x y z
N MET A 1 6.07 -58.73 -0.07
CA MET A 1 6.54 -58.81 1.34
C MET A 1 7.56 -57.71 1.49
N SER A 2 7.22 -56.44 1.72
CA SER A 2 6.24 -55.80 2.64
C SER A 2 6.45 -56.19 4.09
N ILE A 3 6.31 -55.17 4.96
CA ILE A 3 6.45 -55.08 6.43
C ILE A 3 7.80 -54.43 6.81
N ASP A 4 7.91 -53.34 7.56
CA ASP A 4 6.94 -52.37 8.09
C ASP A 4 7.76 -51.12 8.48
N THR A 5 7.25 -49.92 8.19
CA THR A 5 7.79 -48.68 8.76
C THR A 5 6.61 -47.81 9.16
N ASP A 6 5.99 -48.18 10.27
CA ASP A 6 4.94 -47.41 10.90
C ASP A 6 5.52 -46.67 12.11
N ARG A 7 5.83 -45.39 11.91
CA ARG A 7 5.93 -44.38 12.96
C ARG A 7 5.37 -43.08 12.39
N THR A 8 4.05 -43.01 12.43
CA THR A 8 3.26 -41.77 12.39
C THR A 8 3.82 -40.76 13.38
N VAL A 9 4.40 -39.67 12.85
CA VAL A 9 4.55 -38.41 13.57
C VAL A 9 3.22 -37.69 13.42
N GLU A 10 2.40 -37.70 14.47
CA GLU A 10 1.24 -36.81 14.56
C GLU A 10 1.74 -35.38 14.64
N SER A 11 1.67 -34.68 13.51
CA SER A 11 1.81 -33.23 13.45
C SER A 11 0.55 -32.59 14.03
N THR A 12 0.64 -32.04 15.23
CA THR A 12 -0.35 -31.10 15.75
C THR A 12 -0.25 -29.80 14.96
N THR A 13 -0.85 -29.74 13.78
CA THR A 13 -1.12 -28.49 13.08
C THR A 13 -2.19 -27.75 13.88
N ALA A 14 -1.78 -26.76 14.67
CA ALA A 14 -2.69 -25.72 15.10
C ALA A 14 -3.26 -25.05 13.83
N ASN A 15 -4.59 -25.07 13.69
CA ASN A 15 -5.29 -24.42 12.59
C ASN A 15 -4.92 -22.92 12.54
N GLY A 16 -4.12 -22.51 11.54
CA GLY A 16 -3.68 -21.13 11.33
C GLY A 16 -4.79 -20.16 10.87
N SER A 17 -6.06 -20.47 11.09
CA SER A 17 -7.21 -19.67 10.62
C SER A 17 -7.87 -18.80 11.70
N ASP A 18 -7.39 -18.83 12.95
CA ASP A 18 -8.13 -18.27 14.10
C ASP A 18 -7.46 -17.09 14.83
N LEU A 19 -6.31 -16.60 14.33
CA LEU A 19 -5.57 -15.49 14.97
C LEU A 19 -5.99 -14.10 14.50
N GLY A 20 -6.42 -13.95 13.25
CA GLY A 20 -6.85 -12.66 12.71
C GLY A 20 -8.23 -12.24 13.23
N ALA A 21 -8.37 -10.99 13.68
CA ALA A 21 -9.68 -10.38 13.88
C ALA A 21 -10.07 -9.48 12.69
N SER A 22 -11.36 -9.35 12.43
CA SER A 22 -11.86 -8.30 11.56
C SER A 22 -11.64 -6.92 12.19
N LEU A 23 -11.51 -5.89 11.35
CA LEU A 23 -11.55 -4.49 11.75
C LEU A 23 -12.66 -3.80 10.95
N SER A 24 -13.53 -3.06 11.61
CA SER A 24 -14.51 -2.20 10.97
C SER A 24 -14.32 -0.77 11.44
N VAL A 25 -14.09 0.14 10.50
CA VAL A 25 -14.00 1.58 10.70
C VAL A 25 -15.20 2.22 10.02
N LYS A 26 -16.04 2.95 10.77
CA LYS A 26 -17.29 3.53 10.25
C LYS A 26 -17.39 5.02 10.58
N ASP A 27 -17.53 5.84 9.55
CA ASP A 27 -17.61 7.31 9.58
C ASP A 27 -16.58 7.92 10.56
N LEU A 28 -15.35 7.39 10.57
CA LEU A 28 -14.33 7.80 11.51
C LEU A 28 -13.94 9.24 11.25
N ARG A 29 -14.04 10.06 12.30
CA ARG A 29 -13.67 11.48 12.29
C ARG A 29 -12.64 11.77 13.35
N ILE A 30 -11.62 12.54 12.99
CA ILE A 30 -10.56 12.94 13.92
C ILE A 30 -10.21 14.39 13.64
N ALA A 31 -10.38 15.25 14.64
CA ALA A 31 -10.10 16.68 14.56
C ALA A 31 -9.17 17.14 15.68
N TYR A 32 -8.27 18.05 15.35
CA TYR A 32 -7.40 18.76 16.29
C TYR A 32 -7.75 20.25 16.25
N GLY A 33 -8.52 20.70 17.23
CA GLY A 33 -9.10 22.05 17.18
C GLY A 33 -10.05 22.18 16.00
N GLU A 34 -9.79 23.15 15.11
CA GLU A 34 -10.60 23.41 13.92
C GLU A 34 -10.20 22.55 12.70
N VAL A 35 -9.07 21.82 12.77
CA VAL A 35 -8.56 21.03 11.65
C VAL A 35 -9.05 19.59 11.75
N GLU A 36 -9.92 19.17 10.83
CA GLU A 36 -10.35 17.78 10.68
C GLU A 36 -9.33 16.99 9.83
N ALA A 37 -8.49 16.20 10.50
CA ALA A 37 -7.45 15.38 9.87
C ALA A 37 -8.01 14.12 9.19
N VAL A 38 -9.13 13.59 9.69
CA VAL A 38 -9.85 12.46 9.09
C VAL A 38 -11.34 12.81 9.07
N LYS A 39 -11.96 12.75 7.88
CA LYS A 39 -13.24 13.40 7.56
C LYS A 39 -14.37 12.42 7.25
N GLY A 40 -14.58 11.41 8.12
CA GLY A 40 -15.68 10.46 7.97
C GLY A 40 -15.33 9.26 7.08
N ILE A 41 -14.15 8.67 7.26
CA ILE A 41 -13.73 7.52 6.46
C ILE A 41 -14.39 6.22 6.94
N SER A 42 -14.70 5.33 6.01
CA SER A 42 -15.26 4.00 6.32
C SER A 42 -14.58 2.92 5.50
N PHE A 43 -14.12 1.86 6.17
CA PHE A 43 -13.56 0.68 5.54
C PHE A 43 -13.57 -0.52 6.50
N ASP A 44 -13.56 -1.72 5.93
CA ASP A 44 -13.51 -2.97 6.66
C ASP A 44 -12.29 -3.78 6.22
N ILE A 45 -11.76 -4.56 7.17
CA ILE A 45 -10.64 -5.49 7.01
C ILE A 45 -11.11 -6.87 7.48
N ARG A 46 -10.90 -7.86 6.63
CA ARG A 46 -11.22 -9.27 6.90
C ARG A 46 -10.14 -9.88 7.82
N PRO A 47 -10.48 -10.93 8.58
CA PRO A 47 -9.49 -11.72 9.30
C PRO A 47 -8.34 -12.16 8.39
N GLY A 48 -7.09 -11.90 8.79
CA GLY A 48 -5.89 -12.27 8.05
C GLY A 48 -5.55 -11.40 6.83
N GLU A 49 -6.35 -10.38 6.52
CA GLU A 49 -6.10 -9.46 5.40
C GLU A 49 -4.95 -8.50 5.73
N PHE A 50 -4.09 -8.24 4.74
CA PHE A 50 -3.06 -7.22 4.77
C PHE A 50 -3.57 -5.97 4.05
N LEU A 51 -4.01 -4.95 4.81
CA LEU A 51 -4.51 -3.69 4.27
C LEU A 51 -3.50 -2.56 4.45
N THR A 52 -3.21 -1.84 3.37
CA THR A 52 -2.34 -0.66 3.42
C THR A 52 -3.13 0.64 3.31
N LEU A 53 -2.89 1.57 4.23
CA LEU A 53 -3.25 2.98 4.11
C LEU A 53 -2.12 3.70 3.35
N LEU A 54 -2.43 4.20 2.15
CA LEU A 54 -1.50 4.87 1.24
C LEU A 54 -1.96 6.32 1.02
N GLY A 55 -1.03 7.24 0.78
CA GLY A 55 -1.35 8.63 0.44
C GLY A 55 -0.22 9.60 0.80
N PRO A 56 -0.32 10.87 0.43
CA PRO A 56 0.69 11.89 0.69
C PRO A 56 0.82 12.21 2.19
N SER A 57 1.89 12.91 2.55
CA SER A 57 2.07 13.40 3.92
C SER A 57 0.88 14.27 4.34
N GLY A 58 0.40 14.07 5.58
CA GLY A 58 -0.72 14.85 6.13
C GLY A 58 -2.14 14.39 5.74
N CYS A 59 -2.32 13.35 4.92
CA CYS A 59 -3.67 12.91 4.51
C CYS A 59 -4.46 12.10 5.56
N GLY A 60 -3.94 11.93 6.79
CA GLY A 60 -4.64 11.26 7.90
C GLY A 60 -4.30 9.78 8.12
N LYS A 61 -3.31 9.19 7.42
CA LYS A 61 -2.89 7.78 7.59
C LYS A 61 -2.49 7.44 9.03
N THR A 62 -1.45 8.10 9.55
CA THR A 62 -0.92 7.86 10.89
C THR A 62 -1.93 8.21 11.97
N THR A 63 -2.72 9.28 11.78
CA THR A 63 -3.83 9.63 12.68
C THR A 63 -4.89 8.53 12.74
N THR A 64 -5.28 7.96 11.59
CA THR A 64 -6.19 6.80 11.53
C THR A 64 -5.58 5.60 12.26
N LEU A 65 -4.32 5.28 11.99
CA LEU A 65 -3.61 4.15 12.61
C LEU A 65 -3.51 4.31 14.14
N ARG A 66 -3.16 5.50 14.63
CA ARG A 66 -3.06 5.82 16.06
C ARG A 66 -4.43 5.77 16.76
N CYS A 67 -5.50 6.12 16.05
CA CYS A 67 -6.86 5.96 16.57
C CYS A 67 -7.27 4.49 16.68
N ILE A 68 -6.93 3.65 15.69
CA ILE A 68 -7.09 2.20 15.76
C ILE A 68 -6.28 1.63 16.93
N ALA A 69 -5.05 2.10 17.13
CA ALA A 69 -4.17 1.73 18.26
C ALA A 69 -4.73 2.16 19.63
N GLY A 70 -5.62 3.16 19.66
CA GLY A 70 -6.11 3.78 20.88
C GLY A 70 -5.17 4.82 21.49
N LEU A 71 -4.14 5.22 20.75
CA LEU A 71 -3.23 6.30 21.15
C LEU A 71 -3.87 7.67 20.95
N GLU A 72 -4.91 7.75 20.12
CA GLU A 72 -5.68 8.95 19.88
C GLU A 72 -7.19 8.67 19.97
N PRO A 73 -7.99 9.55 20.59
CA PRO A 73 -9.42 9.41 20.61
C PRO A 73 -10.03 9.78 19.25
N ALA A 74 -11.12 9.11 18.88
CA ALA A 74 -11.94 9.53 17.75
C ALA A 74 -12.80 10.74 18.14
N SER A 75 -12.92 11.72 17.25
CA SER A 75 -13.87 12.84 17.38
C SER A 75 -15.29 12.44 16.97
N GLY A 76 -15.43 11.41 16.13
CA GLY A 76 -16.70 10.85 15.69
C GLY A 76 -16.54 9.49 15.01
N GLY A 77 -17.66 8.85 14.68
CA GLY A 77 -17.67 7.50 14.09
C GLY A 77 -17.36 6.41 15.11
N SER A 78 -17.01 5.22 14.60
CA SER A 78 -16.70 4.06 15.46
C SER A 78 -15.63 3.16 14.86
N ILE A 79 -14.92 2.46 15.75
CA ILE A 79 -13.95 1.41 15.42
C ILE A 79 -14.32 0.14 16.19
N THR A 80 -14.44 -0.97 15.48
CA THR A 80 -14.75 -2.30 16.02
C THR A 80 -13.67 -3.29 15.63
N ILE A 81 -13.15 -4.05 16.59
CA ILE A 81 -12.16 -5.12 16.39
C ILE A 81 -12.81 -6.44 16.79
N GLY A 82 -12.96 -7.36 15.84
CA GLY A 82 -13.84 -8.54 16.01
C GLY A 82 -15.24 -8.09 16.41
N ASP A 83 -15.73 -8.57 17.55
CA ASP A 83 -17.04 -8.19 18.11
C ASP A 83 -16.99 -7.02 19.09
N THR A 84 -15.81 -6.42 19.31
CA THR A 84 -15.61 -5.41 20.36
C THR A 84 -15.50 -4.01 19.76
N VAL A 85 -16.49 -3.15 20.05
CA VAL A 85 -16.38 -1.70 19.77
C VAL A 85 -15.32 -1.10 20.69
N VAL A 86 -14.21 -0.63 20.13
CA VAL A 86 -13.07 -0.08 20.87
C VAL A 86 -13.06 1.45 20.91
N ALA A 87 -13.69 2.09 19.94
CA ALA A 87 -13.89 3.54 19.90
C ALA A 87 -15.29 3.88 19.36
N ALA A 88 -15.97 4.81 20.01
CA ALA A 88 -17.25 5.41 19.60
C ALA A 88 -17.49 6.68 20.44
N PRO A 89 -18.50 7.53 20.15
CA PRO A 89 -18.86 8.63 21.03
C PRO A 89 -19.10 8.14 22.45
N GLY A 90 -18.38 8.71 23.42
CA GLY A 90 -18.44 8.30 24.84
C GLY A 90 -17.72 6.98 25.17
N LYS A 91 -17.04 6.34 24.22
CA LYS A 91 -16.29 5.09 24.43
C LYS A 91 -14.88 5.16 23.87
N HIS A 92 -13.91 4.90 24.73
CA HIS A 92 -12.50 4.78 24.34
C HIS A 92 -11.83 3.67 25.15
N VAL A 93 -11.56 2.54 24.50
CA VAL A 93 -10.80 1.43 25.09
C VAL A 93 -9.31 1.78 25.02
N GLN A 94 -8.61 1.65 26.15
CA GLN A 94 -7.16 1.92 26.25
C GLN A 94 -6.36 0.96 25.35
N PRO A 95 -5.22 1.40 24.77
CA PRO A 95 -4.39 0.60 23.87
C PRO A 95 -4.11 -0.83 24.36
N GLU A 96 -3.70 -0.99 25.61
CA GLU A 96 -3.33 -2.27 26.22
C GLU A 96 -4.50 -3.25 26.38
N LYS A 97 -5.74 -2.78 26.24
CA LYS A 97 -6.96 -3.59 26.32
C LYS A 97 -7.56 -3.91 24.94
N ARG A 98 -6.94 -3.46 23.85
CA ARG A 98 -7.43 -3.70 22.48
C ARG A 98 -6.98 -5.03 21.88
N GLY A 99 -5.99 -5.69 22.49
CA GLY A 99 -5.48 -6.99 21.99
C GLY A 99 -4.76 -6.88 20.64
N ILE A 100 -4.10 -5.75 20.40
CA ILE A 100 -3.38 -5.41 19.16
C ILE A 100 -1.94 -5.00 19.51
N ASN A 101 -1.03 -5.11 18.55
CA ASN A 101 0.32 -4.58 18.70
C ASN A 101 0.70 -3.67 17.55
N MET A 102 1.62 -2.75 17.83
CA MET A 102 2.10 -1.75 16.88
C MET A 102 3.62 -1.87 16.71
N VAL A 103 4.07 -1.83 15.46
CA VAL A 103 5.47 -1.76 15.05
C VAL A 103 5.73 -0.35 14.56
N PHE A 104 6.63 0.35 15.26
CA PHE A 104 6.98 1.75 14.99
C PHE A 104 8.13 1.87 13.98
N GLN A 105 8.17 3.01 13.29
CA GLN A 105 9.24 3.44 12.38
C GLN A 105 10.68 3.34 12.94
N SER A 106 10.88 3.58 14.23
CA SER A 106 12.19 3.53 14.89
C SER A 106 12.55 2.17 15.50
N TYR A 107 11.75 1.13 15.25
CA TYR A 107 11.81 -0.23 15.82
C TYR A 107 11.61 -0.31 17.34
N ALA A 108 11.89 0.77 18.08
CA ALA A 108 11.81 0.87 19.52
C ALA A 108 12.49 -0.32 20.25
N VAL A 109 13.59 -0.84 19.72
CA VAL A 109 14.36 -1.92 20.36
C VAL A 109 15.09 -1.34 21.56
N TRP A 110 14.95 -1.96 22.73
CA TRP A 110 15.63 -1.51 23.94
C TRP A 110 17.10 -1.91 23.88
N PRO A 111 18.04 -0.94 23.83
CA PRO A 111 19.45 -1.21 23.57
C PRO A 111 20.13 -1.98 24.72
N HIS A 112 19.63 -1.80 25.94
CA HIS A 112 20.16 -2.40 27.16
C HIS A 112 19.58 -3.79 27.48
N MET A 113 18.73 -4.33 26.61
CA MET A 113 18.14 -5.66 26.74
C MET A 113 18.69 -6.59 25.67
N THR A 114 18.81 -7.88 26.00
CA THR A 114 19.11 -8.91 25.00
C THR A 114 17.95 -9.07 24.03
N VAL A 115 18.17 -9.72 22.89
CA VAL A 115 17.13 -10.04 21.90
C VAL A 115 15.98 -10.82 22.55
N ALA A 116 16.28 -11.88 23.29
CA ALA A 116 15.25 -12.67 23.98
C ALA A 116 14.44 -11.84 24.98
N ARG A 117 15.09 -10.93 25.71
CA ARG A 117 14.40 -10.03 26.65
C ARG A 117 13.56 -8.97 25.94
N ASN A 118 14.03 -8.45 24.81
CA ASN A 118 13.27 -7.52 23.97
C ASN A 118 11.97 -8.18 23.50
N VAL A 119 12.07 -9.39 22.94
CA VAL A 119 10.92 -10.15 22.46
C VAL A 119 9.98 -10.49 23.61
N GLY A 120 10.48 -11.09 24.69
CA GLY A 120 9.66 -11.53 25.83
C GLY A 120 9.03 -10.42 26.68
N TYR A 121 9.38 -9.14 26.48
CA TYR A 121 8.93 -8.03 27.33
C TYR A 121 7.40 -7.94 27.47
N GLY A 122 6.66 -8.27 26.41
CA GLY A 122 5.20 -8.21 26.37
C GLY A 122 4.49 -9.35 27.12
N LEU A 123 5.20 -10.40 27.55
CA LEU A 123 4.62 -11.61 28.14
C LEU A 123 4.39 -11.49 29.66
N LYS A 124 4.10 -10.29 30.15
CA LYS A 124 3.83 -10.06 31.59
C LYS A 124 2.60 -10.86 32.02
N GLY A 125 2.75 -11.65 33.08
CA GLY A 125 1.67 -12.50 33.60
C GLY A 125 1.60 -13.90 32.98
N VAL A 126 2.45 -14.21 32.00
CA VAL A 126 2.64 -15.57 31.48
C VAL A 126 3.65 -16.31 32.37
N SER A 127 3.47 -17.64 32.55
CA SER A 127 4.44 -18.44 33.30
C SER A 127 5.81 -18.39 32.62
N LYS A 128 6.89 -18.48 33.40
CA LYS A 128 8.25 -18.41 32.84
C LYS A 128 8.48 -19.45 31.75
N GLN A 129 8.03 -20.69 31.98
CA GLN A 129 8.20 -21.79 31.03
C GLN A 129 7.49 -21.51 29.70
N GLU A 130 6.24 -21.03 29.75
CA GLU A 130 5.48 -20.68 28.55
C GLU A 130 6.08 -19.45 27.85
N ALA A 131 6.57 -18.48 28.61
CA ALA A 131 7.21 -17.30 28.05
C ALA A 131 8.51 -17.65 27.32
N ASP A 132 9.36 -18.48 27.93
CA ASP A 132 10.62 -18.95 27.33
C ASP A 132 10.33 -19.73 26.04
N HIS A 133 9.35 -20.64 26.05
CA HIS A 133 8.92 -21.40 24.87
C HIS A 133 8.43 -20.51 23.72
N ARG A 134 7.56 -19.53 24.01
CA ARG A 134 7.07 -18.59 22.97
C ARG A 134 8.18 -17.72 22.39
N VAL A 135 9.11 -17.28 23.24
CA VAL A 135 10.25 -16.50 22.77
C VAL A 135 11.13 -17.34 21.85
N GLU A 136 11.40 -18.59 22.19
CA GLU A 136 12.15 -19.52 21.34
C GLU A 136 11.45 -19.74 19.98
N GLU A 137 10.18 -20.12 19.99
CA GLU A 137 9.34 -20.34 18.79
C GLU A 137 9.38 -19.13 17.85
N VAL A 138 9.18 -17.93 18.39
CA VAL A 138 9.16 -16.71 17.58
C VAL A 138 10.55 -16.31 17.09
N LEU A 139 11.59 -16.51 17.88
CA LEU A 139 12.97 -16.23 17.45
C LEU A 139 13.41 -17.18 16.34
N GLU A 140 12.97 -18.43 16.34
CA GLU A 140 13.18 -19.35 15.22
C GLU A 140 12.44 -18.85 13.97
N LEU A 141 11.17 -18.48 14.11
CA LEU A 141 10.34 -18.00 13.02
C LEU A 141 10.91 -16.77 12.31
N VAL A 142 11.50 -15.81 13.05
CA VAL A 142 12.15 -14.62 12.45
C VAL A 142 13.64 -14.82 12.14
N GLY A 143 14.18 -16.03 12.34
CA GLY A 143 15.59 -16.35 12.09
C GLY A 143 16.58 -15.62 13.02
N LEU A 144 16.18 -15.33 14.25
CA LEU A 144 16.99 -14.66 15.28
C LEU A 144 17.42 -15.58 16.44
N ALA A 145 17.11 -16.87 16.41
CA ALA A 145 17.51 -17.82 17.46
C ALA A 145 19.02 -17.76 17.83
N PRO A 146 19.98 -17.71 16.86
CA PRO A 146 21.41 -17.59 17.18
C PRO A 146 21.81 -16.26 17.84
N TYR A 147 20.95 -15.25 17.78
CA TYR A 147 21.19 -13.90 18.28
C TYR A 147 20.47 -13.62 19.62
N ALA A 148 19.78 -14.61 20.19
CA ALA A 148 18.94 -14.46 21.38
C ALA A 148 19.62 -13.76 22.57
N GLN A 149 20.93 -13.96 22.75
CA GLN A 149 21.71 -13.39 23.86
C GLN A 149 22.44 -12.09 23.51
N ARG A 150 22.42 -11.65 22.25
CA ARG A 150 23.00 -10.36 21.86
C ARG A 150 22.14 -9.20 22.34
N TYR A 151 22.75 -8.05 22.55
CA TYR A 151 22.08 -6.79 22.84
C TYR A 151 21.60 -6.12 21.56
N GLY A 152 20.55 -5.29 21.66
CA GLY A 152 19.96 -4.61 20.49
C GLY A 152 20.96 -3.72 19.72
N THR A 153 21.99 -3.20 20.39
CA THR A 153 23.06 -2.40 19.78
C THR A 153 24.06 -3.21 18.95
N GLU A 154 24.05 -4.54 19.07
CA GLU A 154 24.96 -5.45 18.34
C GLU A 154 24.33 -6.00 17.05
N LEU A 155 23.17 -5.48 16.67
CA LEU A 155 22.37 -5.95 15.53
C LEU A 155 22.40 -4.97 14.36
N SER A 156 22.27 -5.49 13.14
CA SER A 156 21.99 -4.67 11.96
C SER A 156 20.57 -4.08 11.99
N GLY A 157 20.29 -3.08 11.16
CA GLY A 157 18.94 -2.48 11.07
C GLY A 157 17.84 -3.49 10.75
N GLY A 158 18.08 -4.43 9.81
CA GLY A 158 17.13 -5.50 9.49
C GLY A 158 16.93 -6.48 10.64
N GLN A 159 18.00 -6.81 11.38
CA GLN A 159 17.89 -7.63 12.58
C GLN A 159 17.10 -6.92 13.69
N GLN A 160 17.33 -5.62 13.92
CA GLN A 160 16.53 -4.83 14.87
C GLN A 160 15.06 -4.80 14.48
N GLN A 161 14.75 -4.69 13.19
CA GLN A 161 13.38 -4.75 12.72
C GLN A 161 12.76 -6.14 12.98
N ARG A 162 13.47 -7.23 12.71
CA ARG A 162 13.03 -8.59 13.06
C ARG A 162 12.79 -8.75 14.56
N VAL A 163 13.60 -8.12 15.43
CA VAL A 163 13.34 -8.09 16.88
C VAL A 163 12.04 -7.36 17.19
N ALA A 164 11.79 -6.20 16.58
CA ALA A 164 10.56 -5.44 16.79
C ALA A 164 9.31 -6.23 16.32
N LEU A 165 9.42 -6.91 15.18
CA LEU A 165 8.38 -7.76 14.63
C LEU A 165 8.11 -8.98 15.51
N ALA A 166 9.16 -9.70 15.93
CA ALA A 166 9.09 -10.80 16.89
C ALA A 166 8.38 -10.39 18.20
N ARG A 167 8.77 -9.24 18.76
CA ARG A 167 8.13 -8.68 19.95
C ARG A 167 6.63 -8.38 19.72
N ALA A 168 6.26 -7.97 18.51
CA ALA A 168 4.87 -7.71 18.18
C ALA A 168 4.06 -9.02 18.07
N ILE A 169 4.63 -10.11 17.57
CA ILE A 169 3.88 -11.37 17.35
C ILE A 169 3.89 -12.33 18.55
N VAL A 170 4.87 -12.23 19.46
CA VAL A 170 5.01 -13.20 20.58
C VAL A 170 3.82 -13.25 21.54
N THR A 171 3.08 -12.15 21.65
CA THR A 171 1.86 -12.08 22.46
C THR A 171 0.62 -12.61 21.72
N ARG A 172 0.79 -13.06 20.48
CA ARG A 172 -0.27 -13.54 19.57
C ARG A 172 -1.45 -12.55 19.49
N PRO A 173 -1.20 -11.29 19.05
CA PRO A 173 -2.25 -10.29 18.98
C PRO A 173 -3.30 -10.66 17.93
N LYS A 174 -4.46 -10.00 17.98
CA LYS A 174 -5.52 -10.17 16.97
C LYS A 174 -5.25 -9.39 15.68
N LEU A 175 -4.47 -8.33 15.79
CA LEU A 175 -4.19 -7.39 14.72
C LEU A 175 -2.83 -6.71 14.93
N LEU A 176 -2.09 -6.54 13.84
CA LEU A 176 -0.82 -5.81 13.80
C LEU A 176 -0.98 -4.48 13.08
N LEU A 177 -0.38 -3.45 13.66
CA LEU A 177 -0.32 -2.10 13.10
C LEU A 177 1.13 -1.78 12.74
N PHE A 178 1.37 -1.28 11.54
CA PHE A 178 2.69 -0.88 11.08
C PHE A 178 2.67 0.59 10.68
N ASP A 179 3.50 1.42 11.33
CA ASP A 179 3.62 2.85 11.04
C ASP A 179 4.95 3.14 10.36
N GLU A 180 4.94 3.17 9.02
CA GLU A 180 6.11 3.35 8.15
C GLU A 180 7.34 2.53 8.58
N PRO A 181 7.20 1.22 8.84
CA PRO A 181 8.25 0.44 9.51
C PRO A 181 9.53 0.28 8.67
N LEU A 182 9.54 0.66 7.39
CA LEU A 182 10.65 0.49 6.46
C LEU A 182 11.30 1.79 5.98
N SER A 183 10.81 2.94 6.42
CA SER A 183 11.25 4.25 5.89
C SER A 183 12.73 4.55 6.17
N ASN A 184 13.28 3.98 7.25
CA ASN A 184 14.64 4.25 7.73
C ASN A 184 15.68 3.28 7.16
N LEU A 185 15.27 2.38 6.25
CA LEU A 185 16.15 1.39 5.64
C LEU A 185 16.60 1.82 4.25
N ASP A 186 17.79 1.39 3.85
CA ASP A 186 18.26 1.51 2.47
C ASP A 186 17.40 0.66 1.51
N ALA A 187 17.48 0.94 0.21
CA ALA A 187 16.59 0.35 -0.78
C ALA A 187 16.69 -1.19 -0.86
N GLY A 188 17.90 -1.74 -0.74
CA GLY A 188 18.12 -3.19 -0.87
C GLY A 188 17.56 -3.94 0.35
N LEU A 189 17.86 -3.45 1.55
CA LEU A 189 17.33 -4.03 2.77
C LEU A 189 15.81 -3.83 2.88
N ARG A 190 15.29 -2.68 2.43
CA ARG A 190 13.85 -2.41 2.35
C ARG A 190 13.14 -3.44 1.47
N GLU A 191 13.69 -3.75 0.29
CA GLU A 191 13.12 -4.76 -0.59
C GLU A 191 13.05 -6.13 0.08
N GLN A 192 14.15 -6.59 0.67
CA GLN A 192 14.18 -7.86 1.39
C GLN A 192 13.14 -7.90 2.52
N MET A 193 13.11 -6.85 3.36
CA MET A 193 12.23 -6.82 4.53
C MET A 193 10.74 -6.76 4.17
N ARG A 194 10.36 -6.19 3.01
CA ARG A 194 8.96 -6.23 2.52
C ARG A 194 8.47 -7.66 2.35
N PHE A 195 9.25 -8.51 1.70
CA PHE A 195 8.90 -9.91 1.48
C PHE A 195 8.86 -10.68 2.81
N GLU A 196 9.83 -10.46 3.69
CA GLU A 196 9.87 -11.13 4.99
C GLU A 196 8.65 -10.78 5.88
N ILE A 197 8.23 -9.51 5.92
CA ILE A 197 7.04 -9.09 6.66
C ILE A 197 5.80 -9.79 6.12
N LEU A 198 5.66 -9.84 4.79
CA LEU A 198 4.51 -10.46 4.13
C LEU A 198 4.48 -11.98 4.40
N GLU A 199 5.61 -12.66 4.25
CA GLU A 199 5.74 -14.09 4.52
C GLU A 199 5.42 -14.41 5.98
N LEU A 200 5.93 -13.62 6.91
CA LEU A 200 5.64 -13.80 8.34
C LEU A 200 4.16 -13.59 8.63
N GLN A 201 3.56 -12.51 8.13
CA GLN A 201 2.16 -12.21 8.35
C GLN A 201 1.27 -13.35 7.82
N ARG A 202 1.59 -13.89 6.63
CA ARG A 202 0.87 -15.03 6.03
C ARG A 202 1.07 -16.32 6.81
N ALA A 203 2.28 -16.60 7.27
CA ALA A 203 2.57 -17.79 8.08
C ALA A 203 1.82 -17.77 9.41
N VAL A 204 1.66 -16.60 10.02
CA VAL A 204 0.94 -16.42 11.29
C VAL A 204 -0.58 -16.27 11.08
N GLY A 205 -1.02 -15.79 9.92
CA GLY A 205 -2.45 -15.58 9.61
C GLY A 205 -3.07 -14.37 10.33
N ILE A 206 -2.25 -13.39 10.73
CA ILE A 206 -2.71 -12.25 11.53
C ILE A 206 -3.19 -11.09 10.66
N THR A 207 -4.29 -10.43 11.03
CA THR A 207 -4.76 -9.23 10.32
C THR A 207 -3.75 -8.08 10.47
N ALA A 208 -3.47 -7.35 9.38
CA ALA A 208 -2.48 -6.28 9.38
C ALA A 208 -3.03 -4.97 8.79
N VAL A 209 -2.71 -3.84 9.44
CA VAL A 209 -2.85 -2.49 8.89
C VAL A 209 -1.47 -1.89 8.74
N TYR A 210 -1.13 -1.52 7.51
CA TYR A 210 0.17 -0.96 7.17
C TYR A 210 0.04 0.47 6.68
N VAL A 211 0.83 1.39 7.20
CA VAL A 211 0.89 2.79 6.77
C VAL A 211 2.19 3.02 6.03
N THR A 212 2.09 3.60 4.83
CA THR A 212 3.25 4.03 4.05
C THR A 212 2.89 5.16 3.10
N HIS A 213 3.92 5.87 2.65
CA HIS A 213 3.88 6.77 1.51
C HIS A 213 4.54 6.16 0.26
N ASP A 214 5.18 4.99 0.39
CA ASP A 214 5.83 4.28 -0.72
C ASP A 214 4.81 3.41 -1.47
N GLN A 215 4.64 3.71 -2.75
CA GLN A 215 3.69 2.99 -3.61
C GLN A 215 4.12 1.54 -3.83
N THR A 216 5.43 1.29 -3.92
CA THR A 216 5.96 -0.05 -4.15
C THR A 216 5.65 -0.96 -2.98
N GLU A 217 5.79 -0.47 -1.74
CA GLU A 217 5.36 -1.18 -0.52
C GLU A 217 3.86 -1.53 -0.59
N ALA A 218 3.02 -0.53 -0.84
CA ALA A 218 1.58 -0.72 -0.90
C ALA A 218 1.17 -1.73 -2.00
N MET A 219 1.79 -1.65 -3.18
CA MET A 219 1.43 -2.52 -4.30
C MET A 219 1.95 -3.95 -4.16
N SER A 220 3.12 -4.16 -3.52
CA SER A 220 3.72 -5.49 -3.43
C SER A 220 3.26 -6.31 -2.22
N MET A 221 2.80 -5.66 -1.15
CA MET A 221 2.50 -6.34 0.12
C MET A 221 1.01 -6.54 0.38
N SER A 222 0.16 -5.70 -0.19
CA SER A 222 -1.23 -5.59 0.28
C SER A 222 -2.19 -6.51 -0.48
N ASP A 223 -3.16 -7.05 0.23
CA ASP A 223 -4.36 -7.59 -0.40
C ASP A 223 -5.26 -6.46 -0.90
N ARG A 224 -5.35 -5.37 -0.11
CA ARG A 224 -6.10 -4.14 -0.43
C ARG A 224 -5.35 -2.88 -0.02
N VAL A 225 -5.52 -1.84 -0.81
CA VAL A 225 -4.96 -0.50 -0.58
C VAL A 225 -6.10 0.49 -0.44
N VAL A 226 -6.06 1.29 0.63
CA VAL A 226 -6.91 2.45 0.84
C VAL A 226 -6.07 3.68 0.57
N LEU A 227 -6.32 4.34 -0.55
CA LEU A 227 -5.70 5.60 -0.92
C LEU A 227 -6.45 6.75 -0.23
N LEU A 228 -5.72 7.51 0.58
CA LEU A 228 -6.22 8.66 1.32
C LEU A 228 -5.73 9.97 0.70
N ARG A 229 -6.63 10.95 0.63
CA ARG A 229 -6.35 12.33 0.22
C ARG A 229 -7.13 13.29 1.12
N ASP A 230 -6.45 14.28 1.68
CA ASP A 230 -7.08 15.37 2.45
C ASP A 230 -8.07 14.91 3.54
N GLY A 231 -7.78 13.77 4.19
CA GLY A 231 -8.59 13.19 5.26
C GLY A 231 -9.74 12.30 4.79
N LEU A 232 -9.88 12.06 3.49
CA LEU A 232 -10.92 11.24 2.87
C LEU A 232 -10.31 10.03 2.16
N ILE A 233 -11.12 8.98 1.96
CA ILE A 233 -10.77 7.87 1.08
C ILE A 233 -11.04 8.29 -0.36
N GLU A 234 -9.98 8.32 -1.17
CA GLU A 234 -10.07 8.54 -2.61
C GLU A 234 -10.53 7.26 -3.31
N GLN A 235 -9.90 6.13 -2.95
CA GLN A 235 -10.13 4.83 -3.55
C GLN A 235 -9.73 3.73 -2.57
N ALA A 236 -10.45 2.61 -2.58
CA ALA A 236 -10.14 1.44 -1.76
C ALA A 236 -10.35 0.16 -2.57
N ASP A 237 -9.27 -0.43 -3.06
CA ASP A 237 -9.30 -1.53 -4.03
C ASP A 237 -8.08 -2.45 -3.87
N THR A 238 -8.01 -3.55 -4.61
CA THR A 238 -6.79 -4.37 -4.70
C THR A 238 -5.66 -3.55 -5.37
N PRO A 239 -4.37 -3.85 -5.13
CA PRO A 239 -3.27 -3.17 -5.81
C PRO A 239 -3.43 -3.08 -7.33
N ARG A 240 -3.87 -4.18 -7.95
CA ARG A 240 -4.05 -4.25 -9.40
C ARG A 240 -5.16 -3.34 -9.90
N GLU A 241 -6.31 -3.30 -9.23
CA GLU A 241 -7.40 -2.41 -9.63
C GLU A 241 -7.10 -0.96 -9.28
N MET A 242 -6.42 -0.68 -8.16
CA MET A 242 -5.91 0.66 -7.82
C MET A 242 -5.01 1.22 -8.94
N TYR A 243 -4.15 0.37 -9.49
CA TYR A 243 -3.26 0.76 -10.59
C TYR A 243 -3.97 0.83 -11.95
N ARG A 244 -4.77 -0.19 -12.30
CA ARG A 244 -5.35 -0.32 -13.64
C ARG A 244 -6.62 0.50 -13.84
N ARG A 245 -7.39 0.73 -12.78
CA ARG A 245 -8.68 1.43 -12.85
C ARG A 245 -8.73 2.52 -11.78
N PRO A 246 -7.94 3.59 -11.95
CA PRO A 246 -8.02 4.73 -11.04
C PRO A 246 -9.40 5.38 -11.14
N ARG A 247 -9.98 5.76 -10.00
CA ARG A 247 -11.31 6.41 -9.95
C ARG A 247 -11.27 7.94 -10.05
N SER A 248 -10.07 8.52 -10.01
CA SER A 248 -9.85 9.95 -10.09
C SER A 248 -8.49 10.26 -10.71
N GLU A 249 -8.32 11.51 -11.14
CA GLU A 249 -7.03 12.01 -11.62
C GLU A 249 -5.93 11.90 -10.54
N PHE A 250 -6.27 12.11 -9.27
CA PHE A 250 -5.32 11.96 -8.18
C PHE A 250 -4.92 10.50 -7.98
N ALA A 251 -5.85 9.55 -7.98
CA ALA A 251 -5.51 8.13 -7.87
C ALA A 251 -4.59 7.69 -9.02
N ALA A 252 -4.87 8.16 -10.24
CA ALA A 252 -4.06 7.87 -11.42
C ALA A 252 -2.63 8.42 -11.31
N THR A 253 -2.51 9.70 -10.96
CA THR A 253 -1.23 10.42 -10.95
C THR A 253 -0.40 10.17 -9.68
N PHE A 254 -1.06 9.82 -8.58
CA PHE A 254 -0.39 9.45 -7.33
C PHE A 254 0.14 8.02 -7.36
N VAL A 255 -0.56 7.07 -7.97
CA VAL A 255 -0.14 5.66 -8.04
C VAL A 255 0.40 5.36 -9.43
N GLY A 256 1.73 5.29 -9.57
CA GLY A 256 2.43 5.03 -10.82
C GLY A 256 2.72 6.28 -11.65
N ARG A 257 3.17 6.07 -12.89
CA ARG A 257 3.40 7.15 -13.88
C ARG A 257 2.23 7.17 -14.86
N ALA A 258 1.38 8.18 -14.74
CA ALA A 258 0.27 8.39 -15.66
C ALA A 258 0.37 9.73 -16.35
N ASN A 259 -0.24 9.79 -17.54
CA ASN A 259 -0.67 11.01 -18.20
C ASN A 259 -2.11 11.29 -17.80
N ALA A 260 -2.45 12.56 -17.66
CA ALA A 260 -3.81 13.02 -17.43
C ALA A 260 -4.05 14.25 -18.31
N LEU A 261 -4.82 14.07 -19.38
CA LEU A 261 -5.12 15.14 -20.33
C LEU A 261 -6.52 15.70 -20.07
N PRO A 262 -6.68 17.01 -19.82
CA PRO A 262 -7.98 17.62 -19.68
C PRO A 262 -8.83 17.44 -20.93
N ALA A 263 -10.03 16.86 -20.78
CA ALA A 263 -10.91 16.55 -21.89
C ALA A 263 -12.38 16.85 -21.59
N THR A 264 -13.19 16.93 -22.65
CA THR A 264 -14.66 17.07 -22.56
C THR A 264 -15.32 15.94 -23.34
N ILE A 265 -16.26 15.21 -22.72
CA ILE A 265 -16.97 14.11 -23.37
C ILE A 265 -17.84 14.63 -24.53
N THR A 266 -17.74 14.02 -25.71
CA THR A 266 -18.47 14.45 -26.92
C THR A 266 -19.32 13.35 -27.54
N GLY A 267 -20.62 13.60 -27.73
CA GLY A 267 -21.56 12.70 -28.43
C GLY A 267 -21.64 11.28 -27.84
N SER A 268 -20.65 10.44 -28.14
CA SER A 268 -20.46 9.11 -27.56
C SER A 268 -19.60 9.17 -26.29
N ARG A 269 -20.05 8.49 -25.23
CA ARG A 269 -19.40 8.55 -23.90
C ARG A 269 -18.01 7.93 -23.83
N ASP A 270 -17.58 7.25 -24.88
CA ASP A 270 -16.26 6.66 -25.07
C ASP A 270 -15.29 7.60 -25.79
N ARG A 271 -15.69 8.84 -26.09
CA ARG A 271 -14.86 9.84 -26.77
C ARG A 271 -14.82 11.15 -25.99
N ALA A 272 -13.62 11.75 -25.94
CA ALA A 272 -13.41 13.03 -25.29
C ALA A 272 -12.51 13.94 -26.13
N GLU A 273 -12.93 15.19 -26.33
CA GLU A 273 -12.11 16.21 -26.97
C GLU A 273 -11.09 16.78 -25.99
N VAL A 274 -9.81 16.75 -26.38
CA VAL A 274 -8.71 17.40 -25.67
C VAL A 274 -8.28 18.64 -26.46
N HIS A 275 -8.32 19.81 -25.83
CA HIS A 275 -7.91 21.06 -26.48
C HIS A 275 -6.47 20.96 -27.01
N GLY A 276 -6.24 21.31 -28.28
CA GLY A 276 -4.91 21.27 -28.89
C GLY A 276 -4.47 19.89 -29.41
N ILE A 277 -5.24 18.82 -29.19
CA ILE A 277 -4.98 17.51 -29.79
C ILE A 277 -5.93 17.28 -30.99
N PRO A 278 -5.41 16.90 -32.17
CA PRO A 278 -6.25 16.60 -33.32
C PRO A 278 -6.95 15.25 -33.10
N ASN A 279 -8.28 15.28 -33.17
CA ASN A 279 -9.24 14.19 -32.94
C ASN A 279 -9.53 13.88 -31.46
N PRO A 280 -10.76 13.44 -31.15
CA PRO A 280 -11.10 12.98 -29.80
C PRO A 280 -10.26 11.78 -29.38
N VAL A 281 -9.88 11.78 -28.10
CA VAL A 281 -9.33 10.60 -27.43
C VAL A 281 -10.46 9.58 -27.24
N VAL A 282 -10.15 8.31 -27.43
CA VAL A 282 -11.07 7.17 -27.32
C VAL A 282 -10.66 6.30 -26.13
N ALA A 283 -11.64 5.95 -25.29
CA ALA A 283 -11.49 4.98 -24.21
C ALA A 283 -12.36 3.74 -24.50
N ALA A 284 -11.98 2.57 -23.97
CA ALA A 284 -12.79 1.36 -24.13
C ALA A 284 -14.04 1.35 -23.26
N GLU A 285 -14.00 2.03 -22.11
CA GLU A 285 -15.13 2.16 -21.19
C GLU A 285 -15.72 3.58 -21.26
N ALA A 286 -17.05 3.65 -21.34
CA ALA A 286 -17.78 4.91 -21.42
C ALA A 286 -17.68 5.72 -20.10
N ALA A 287 -17.45 7.03 -20.23
CA ALA A 287 -17.44 7.98 -19.14
C ALA A 287 -18.85 8.41 -18.68
N ALA A 288 -18.89 9.48 -17.89
CA ALA A 288 -20.09 10.23 -17.52
C ALA A 288 -20.86 10.78 -18.74
N GLY A 289 -21.94 11.52 -18.48
CA GLY A 289 -22.80 12.09 -19.52
C GLY A 289 -22.05 13.02 -20.49
N GLU A 290 -22.64 13.22 -21.67
CA GLU A 290 -22.15 14.15 -22.68
C GLU A 290 -21.90 15.55 -22.09
N GLY A 291 -20.81 16.21 -22.50
CA GLY A 291 -20.40 17.53 -22.01
C GLY A 291 -19.69 17.53 -20.65
N ALA A 292 -19.52 16.37 -20.01
CA ALA A 292 -18.78 16.29 -18.76
C ALA A 292 -17.29 16.64 -18.94
N SER A 293 -16.75 17.45 -18.03
CA SER A 293 -15.30 17.69 -17.93
C SER A 293 -14.64 16.50 -17.22
N VAL A 294 -13.66 15.89 -17.89
CA VAL A 294 -12.95 14.70 -17.42
C VAL A 294 -11.45 14.87 -17.63
N ALA A 295 -10.66 13.96 -17.06
CA ALA A 295 -9.28 13.73 -17.46
C ALA A 295 -9.19 12.40 -18.23
N ALA A 296 -8.58 12.44 -19.41
CA ALA A 296 -8.18 11.26 -20.16
C ALA A 296 -6.86 10.74 -19.60
N VAL A 297 -6.93 9.61 -18.91
CA VAL A 297 -5.82 9.03 -18.16
C VAL A 297 -5.31 7.78 -18.86
N PHE A 298 -3.99 7.69 -19.03
CA PHE A 298 -3.32 6.48 -19.51
C PHE A 298 -1.90 6.39 -18.94
N ARG A 299 -1.40 5.16 -18.79
CA ARG A 299 -0.11 4.88 -18.17
C ARG A 299 1.05 5.17 -19.12
N ALA A 300 2.20 5.60 -18.58
CA ALA A 300 3.37 5.90 -19.40
C ALA A 300 3.89 4.64 -20.14
N GLU A 301 3.85 3.47 -19.49
CA GLU A 301 4.24 2.19 -20.11
C GLU A 301 3.28 1.69 -21.20
N ASN A 302 2.07 2.28 -21.29
CA ASN A 302 1.11 1.97 -22.35
C ASN A 302 1.29 2.86 -23.58
N VAL A 303 2.17 3.88 -23.52
CA VAL A 303 2.50 4.73 -24.66
C VAL A 303 3.42 3.97 -25.61
N LYS A 304 2.96 3.80 -26.85
CA LYS A 304 3.72 3.27 -27.98
C LYS A 304 4.29 4.40 -28.81
N ALA A 305 5.39 4.15 -29.51
CA ALA A 305 6.06 5.14 -30.35
C ALA A 305 6.51 4.53 -31.69
N GLY A 306 6.56 5.36 -32.73
CA GLY A 306 6.95 4.94 -34.08
C GLY A 306 5.94 3.93 -34.67
N ALA A 307 6.45 2.87 -35.28
CA ALA A 307 5.62 1.87 -35.96
C ALA A 307 4.62 1.16 -35.03
N GLU A 308 4.93 1.01 -33.74
CA GLU A 308 4.01 0.40 -32.76
C GLU A 308 2.80 1.30 -32.43
N ALA A 309 2.90 2.61 -32.70
CA ALA A 309 1.80 3.55 -32.51
C ALA A 309 0.87 3.63 -33.72
N GLU A 310 1.33 3.20 -34.91
CA GLU A 310 0.56 3.30 -36.14
C GLU A 310 -0.67 2.38 -36.10
N GLY A 311 -1.85 2.95 -36.35
CA GLY A 311 -3.11 2.21 -36.36
C GLY A 311 -3.80 2.05 -35.01
N LEU A 312 -3.21 2.56 -33.92
CA LEU A 312 -3.92 2.68 -32.64
C LEU A 312 -5.05 3.73 -32.74
N GLU A 313 -6.11 3.55 -31.95
CA GLU A 313 -7.26 4.46 -31.94
C GLU A 313 -6.86 5.86 -31.48
N ASN A 314 -5.91 5.93 -30.54
CA ASN A 314 -5.31 7.17 -30.08
C ASN A 314 -3.89 7.26 -30.61
N ALA A 315 -3.70 7.92 -31.74
CA ALA A 315 -2.39 8.15 -32.32
C ALA A 315 -2.21 9.63 -32.68
N TRP A 316 -1.08 10.21 -32.27
CA TRP A 316 -0.81 11.63 -32.41
C TRP A 316 0.62 11.88 -32.91
N SER A 317 0.77 12.93 -33.72
CA SER A 317 2.09 13.47 -34.03
C SER A 317 2.65 14.15 -32.78
N ALA A 318 3.90 13.84 -32.46
CA ALA A 318 4.57 14.35 -31.28
C ALA A 318 6.03 14.74 -31.57
N THR A 319 6.60 15.56 -30.70
CA THR A 319 8.03 15.90 -30.73
C THR A 319 8.69 15.42 -29.45
N VAL A 320 9.77 14.67 -29.55
CA VAL A 320 10.57 14.25 -28.38
C VAL A 320 11.20 15.49 -27.74
N THR A 321 10.79 15.85 -26.53
CA THR A 321 11.33 17.03 -25.83
C THR A 321 12.56 16.67 -25.01
N ARG A 322 12.50 15.55 -24.26
CA ARG A 322 13.60 15.00 -23.48
C ARG A 322 13.41 13.52 -23.21
N PHE A 323 14.49 12.82 -22.90
CA PHE A 323 14.44 11.47 -22.38
C PHE A 323 15.57 11.21 -21.40
N GLY A 324 15.38 10.23 -20.52
CA GLY A 324 16.37 9.76 -19.56
C GLY A 324 16.41 8.24 -19.48
N TYR A 325 17.62 7.69 -19.41
CA TYR A 325 17.84 6.26 -19.24
C TYR A 325 17.73 5.87 -17.77
N LEU A 326 16.81 4.95 -17.45
CA LEU A 326 16.55 4.46 -16.10
C LEU A 326 17.04 3.01 -15.90
N GLY A 327 17.94 2.52 -16.75
CA GLY A 327 18.41 1.15 -16.73
C GLY A 327 17.53 0.22 -17.56
N ARG A 328 16.35 -0.13 -17.04
CA ARG A 328 15.45 -1.08 -17.72
C ARG A 328 14.61 -0.44 -18.81
N THR A 329 14.43 0.87 -18.77
CA THR A 329 13.55 1.62 -19.67
C THR A 329 14.09 3.01 -19.95
N LEU A 330 13.60 3.61 -21.03
CA LEU A 330 13.74 5.03 -21.33
C LEU A 330 12.49 5.75 -20.86
N ASP A 331 12.67 6.73 -19.98
CA ASP A 331 11.61 7.68 -19.62
C ASP A 331 11.62 8.82 -20.63
N VAL A 332 10.56 8.99 -21.40
CA VAL A 332 10.49 9.92 -22.53
C VAL A 332 9.37 10.92 -22.32
N GLN A 333 9.63 12.17 -22.68
CA GLN A 333 8.61 13.22 -22.75
C GLN A 333 8.43 13.69 -24.19
N TYR A 334 7.17 13.89 -24.54
CA TYR A 334 6.70 14.23 -25.86
C TYR A 334 5.83 15.49 -25.76
N ALA A 335 6.02 16.43 -26.67
CA ALA A 335 5.07 17.50 -26.91
C ALA A 335 4.01 17.00 -27.91
N VAL A 336 2.73 17.05 -27.53
CA VAL A 336 1.57 16.68 -28.35
C VAL A 336 0.57 17.84 -28.34
N GLY A 337 0.56 18.63 -29.41
CA GLY A 337 -0.17 19.90 -29.41
C GLY A 337 0.32 20.81 -28.29
N ASP A 338 -0.59 21.19 -27.39
CA ASP A 338 -0.32 22.04 -26.22
C ASP A 338 0.02 21.24 -24.94
N HIS A 339 0.11 19.91 -25.01
CA HIS A 339 0.28 19.04 -23.85
C HIS A 339 1.64 18.34 -23.84
N GLU A 340 2.13 18.04 -22.64
CA GLU A 340 3.22 17.09 -22.44
C GLU A 340 2.67 15.69 -22.15
N VAL A 341 3.14 14.71 -22.90
CA VAL A 341 2.85 13.28 -22.70
C VAL A 341 4.14 12.57 -22.34
N ARG A 342 4.08 11.71 -21.33
CA ARG A 342 5.16 10.86 -20.86
C ARG A 342 4.96 9.43 -21.35
N GLY A 343 6.02 8.82 -21.88
CA GLY A 343 6.05 7.41 -22.23
C GLY A 343 7.22 6.69 -21.58
N GLU A 344 7.08 5.37 -21.43
CA GLU A 344 8.16 4.50 -20.97
C GLU A 344 8.45 3.47 -22.06
N LEU A 345 9.63 3.58 -22.68
CA LEU A 345 10.03 2.77 -23.83
C LEU A 345 11.15 1.80 -23.49
N ALA A 346 11.41 0.86 -24.41
CA ALA A 346 12.55 -0.03 -24.32
C ALA A 346 13.87 0.77 -24.28
N PRO A 347 14.88 0.30 -23.52
CA PRO A 347 16.10 1.05 -23.21
C PRO A 347 16.93 1.42 -24.44
N ASP A 348 16.88 0.58 -25.49
CA ASP A 348 17.64 0.73 -26.72
C ASP A 348 16.87 1.45 -27.84
N THR A 349 15.71 2.05 -27.52
CA THR A 349 14.90 2.75 -28.52
C THR A 349 15.67 3.98 -29.02
N PRO A 350 15.97 4.07 -30.34
CA PRO A 350 16.75 5.18 -30.87
C PRO A 350 15.89 6.45 -30.88
N LEU A 351 16.28 7.45 -30.08
CA LEU A 351 15.59 8.74 -29.96
C LEU A 351 16.59 9.90 -30.01
N THR A 352 16.17 11.00 -30.62
CA THR A 352 16.91 12.27 -30.62
C THR A 352 16.01 13.40 -30.11
N PRO A 353 16.47 14.30 -29.23
CA PRO A 353 15.69 15.48 -28.85
C PRO A 353 15.32 16.32 -30.08
N GLY A 354 14.07 16.79 -30.14
CA GLY A 354 13.51 17.50 -31.29
C GLY A 354 13.02 16.59 -32.44
N GLN A 355 13.18 15.27 -32.34
CA GLN A 355 12.67 14.33 -33.33
C GLN A 355 11.14 14.35 -33.37
N ALA A 356 10.57 14.50 -34.56
CA ALA A 356 9.16 14.24 -34.81
C ALA A 356 8.90 12.73 -34.86
N ILE A 357 7.88 12.26 -34.14
CA ILE A 357 7.53 10.85 -34.02
C ILE A 357 6.02 10.70 -33.77
N THR A 358 5.42 9.63 -34.27
CA THR A 358 4.06 9.25 -33.88
C THR A 358 4.11 8.54 -32.54
N ILE A 359 3.27 8.95 -31.60
CA ILE A 359 3.00 8.18 -30.38
C ILE A 359 1.53 7.77 -30.33
N GLY A 360 1.22 6.73 -29.58
CA GLY A 360 -0.16 6.31 -29.42
C GLY A 360 -0.41 5.40 -28.23
N VAL A 361 -1.68 5.19 -27.94
CA VAL A 361 -2.16 4.34 -26.84
C VAL A 361 -3.44 3.63 -27.25
N ALA A 362 -3.58 2.36 -26.89
CA ALA A 362 -4.80 1.62 -27.21
C ALA A 362 -5.98 2.18 -26.41
N ALA A 363 -7.19 2.19 -26.99
CA ALA A 363 -8.39 2.65 -26.27
C ALA A 363 -8.65 1.86 -24.96
N THR A 364 -8.23 0.59 -24.90
CA THR A 364 -8.32 -0.26 -23.70
C THR A 364 -7.45 0.18 -22.53
N ASP A 365 -6.46 1.04 -22.80
CA ASP A 365 -5.52 1.55 -21.81
C ASP A 365 -5.81 3.01 -21.40
N VAL A 366 -6.89 3.59 -21.93
CA VAL A 366 -7.37 4.93 -21.61
C VAL A 366 -8.59 4.84 -20.70
N HIS A 367 -8.60 5.65 -19.65
CA HIS A 367 -9.71 5.82 -18.73
C HIS A 367 -10.12 7.28 -18.65
N PHE A 368 -11.42 7.55 -18.75
CA PHE A 368 -11.96 8.87 -18.41
C PHE A 368 -12.36 8.91 -16.95
N VAL A 369 -11.72 9.78 -16.19
CA VAL A 369 -12.01 9.98 -14.77
C VAL A 369 -12.54 11.39 -14.51
N PRO A 370 -13.37 11.60 -13.49
CA PRO A 370 -13.78 12.94 -13.10
C PRO A 370 -12.54 13.81 -12.84
N ARG A 371 -12.56 15.02 -13.41
CA ARG A 371 -11.52 16.01 -13.15
C ARG A 371 -11.79 16.66 -11.80
N ALA A 372 -10.74 16.87 -10.99
CA ALA A 372 -10.89 17.68 -9.80
C ALA A 372 -11.14 19.14 -10.22
N GLU A 373 -12.19 19.77 -9.66
CA GLU A 373 -12.36 21.22 -9.81
C GLU A 373 -11.14 21.92 -9.16
N ALA A 374 -10.55 22.86 -9.90
CA ALA A 374 -9.32 23.56 -9.51
C ALA A 374 -9.54 24.57 -8.38
#